data_AF-A0A6A5F9J8-F1
#
_entry.id   AF-A0A6A5F9J8-F1
#
_cell.length_a   1.000
_cell.length_b   1.000
_cell.length_c   1.000
_cell.angle_alpha   90.00
_cell.angle_beta   90.00
_cell.angle_gamma   90.00
#
_symmetry.space_group_name_H-M   'P 1'
#
loop_
_entity.id
_entity.type
_entity.pdbx_description
1 polymer ?
#
loop_
_entity_poly.entity_id
_entity_poly.type
_entity_poly.pdbx_seq_one_letter_code
_entity_poly.pdbx_strand_id
1 'polypeptide(L)'
;MIQPVLCLLLASAVLLCNSSPTPTEKHGSSDTKCPLTVKILDAVKGTPAGSVALKVFQKAADGAWTQIANGVTDDTGESHNLITEQQFSAGVYRVEFDTKSYWKNEGSTPFHEAADVVFEAHAEGHRHYTLALLLSPYSYSTTAVVTDTHQ
;
A
#
# COMPACT_ATOMS: atom_id res chain seq x y z
N MET A 1 44.61 48.63 7.31
CA MET A 1 44.66 48.01 8.65
C MET A 1 43.23 47.98 9.17
N ILE A 2 42.63 46.78 9.18
CA ILE A 2 41.53 46.30 10.03
C ILE A 2 40.13 46.92 9.82
N GLN A 3 39.16 46.00 9.78
CA GLN A 3 37.73 46.11 9.47
C GLN A 3 36.91 46.26 10.81
N PRO A 4 35.58 46.01 10.88
CA PRO A 4 34.51 47.00 11.13
C PRO A 4 33.68 46.73 12.43
N VAL A 5 32.79 47.62 12.85
CA VAL A 5 31.69 47.31 13.83
C VAL A 5 30.51 48.26 13.51
N LEU A 6 29.45 47.81 12.84
CA LEU A 6 28.24 47.13 13.37
C LEU A 6 27.27 48.11 14.09
N CYS A 7 26.27 48.60 13.35
CA CYS A 7 25.04 49.14 13.94
C CYS A 7 23.86 48.31 13.42
N LEU A 8 23.32 47.48 14.31
CA LEU A 8 22.16 46.63 14.08
C LEU A 8 20.90 47.49 13.84
N LEU A 9 20.18 47.23 12.75
CA LEU A 9 18.76 47.51 12.65
C LEU A 9 18.01 46.17 12.76
N LEU A 10 17.40 45.93 13.92
CA LEU A 10 16.49 44.81 14.15
C LEU A 10 15.12 45.17 13.57
N ALA A 11 14.81 44.62 12.40
CA ALA A 11 13.44 44.57 11.89
C ALA A 11 12.79 43.27 12.37
N SER A 12 11.94 43.36 13.37
CA SER A 12 11.09 42.26 13.84
C SER A 12 9.92 42.05 12.87
N ALA A 13 10.07 41.13 11.92
CA ALA A 13 8.96 40.58 11.16
C ALA A 13 8.34 39.43 11.95
N VAL A 14 7.21 39.70 12.61
CA VAL A 14 6.36 38.66 13.19
C VAL A 14 5.66 37.95 12.03
N LEU A 15 6.25 36.88 11.52
CA LEU A 15 5.53 35.93 10.67
C LEU A 15 4.57 35.14 11.57
N LEU A 16 3.29 35.47 11.49
CA LEU A 16 2.21 34.60 11.94
C LEU A 16 2.20 33.37 11.03
N CYS A 17 2.89 32.31 11.45
CA CYS A 17 2.69 30.97 10.89
C CYS A 17 1.27 30.51 11.25
N ASN A 18 0.31 30.84 10.40
CA ASN A 18 -0.96 30.10 10.35
C ASN A 18 -0.67 28.74 9.74
N SER A 19 -0.25 27.78 10.56
CA SER A 19 -0.32 26.37 10.19
C SER A 19 -1.78 25.95 10.20
N SER A 20 -2.41 25.95 9.03
CA SER A 20 -3.66 25.22 8.83
C SER A 20 -3.42 23.75 9.19
N PRO A 21 -4.27 23.10 9.99
CA PRO A 21 -4.12 21.69 10.27
C PRO A 21 -4.38 20.93 8.96
N THR A 22 -3.32 20.36 8.37
CA THR A 22 -3.46 19.27 7.41
C THR A 22 -4.24 18.15 8.10
N PRO A 23 -5.31 17.60 7.48
CA PRO A 23 -5.95 16.42 8.03
C PRO A 23 -4.92 15.30 7.95
N THR A 24 -4.30 14.97 9.08
CA THR A 24 -3.70 13.66 9.28
C THR A 24 -4.84 12.65 9.23
N GLU A 25 -5.12 12.14 8.04
CA GLU A 25 -5.88 10.90 7.89
C GLU A 25 -5.06 9.81 8.57
N LYS A 26 -5.59 9.36 9.70
CA LYS A 26 -5.04 8.32 10.55
C LYS A 26 -5.00 7.02 9.73
N HIS A 27 -3.85 6.72 9.14
CA HIS A 27 -3.62 5.46 8.44
C HIS A 27 -3.72 4.31 9.46
N GLY A 28 -4.69 3.43 9.25
CA GLY A 28 -5.09 2.39 10.20
C GLY A 28 -6.59 2.37 10.53
N SER A 29 -7.39 3.28 9.97
CA SER A 29 -8.85 3.12 9.99
C SER A 29 -9.25 2.10 8.92
N SER A 30 -10.06 1.10 9.31
CA SER A 30 -10.76 0.21 8.39
C SER A 30 -11.58 1.06 7.42
N ASP A 31 -11.06 1.27 6.22
CA ASP A 31 -11.73 2.06 5.20
C ASP A 31 -12.91 1.21 4.71
N THR A 32 -14.08 1.43 5.32
CA THR A 32 -15.26 0.56 5.23
C THR A 32 -15.91 0.56 3.84
N LYS A 33 -15.21 1.09 2.83
CA LYS A 33 -15.60 1.19 1.43
C LYS A 33 -14.69 0.40 0.50
N CYS A 34 -13.56 -0.10 1.00
CA CYS A 34 -12.55 -0.80 0.22
C CYS A 34 -12.67 -2.31 0.49
N PRO A 35 -13.36 -3.09 -0.36
CA PRO A 35 -13.52 -4.53 -0.13
C PRO A 35 -12.20 -5.31 -0.19
N LEU A 36 -11.20 -4.76 -0.89
CA LEU A 36 -9.84 -5.29 -0.95
C LEU A 36 -8.82 -4.16 -0.76
N THR A 37 -8.03 -4.28 0.30
CA THR A 37 -6.90 -3.41 0.63
C THR A 37 -5.62 -4.24 0.68
N VAL A 38 -4.49 -3.60 0.41
CA VAL A 38 -3.16 -4.22 0.61
C VAL A 38 -2.33 -3.38 1.57
N LYS A 39 -1.43 -4.05 2.31
CA LYS A 39 -0.39 -3.44 3.14
C LYS A 39 0.92 -4.16 2.90
N ILE A 40 1.98 -3.43 2.57
CA ILE A 40 3.29 -4.02 2.28
C ILE A 40 4.36 -3.35 3.13
N LEU A 41 5.18 -4.16 3.80
CA LEU A 41 6.30 -3.74 4.62
C LEU A 41 7.61 -4.30 4.05
N ASP A 42 8.68 -3.51 4.16
CA ASP A 42 10.05 -3.90 3.88
C ASP A 42 10.75 -4.31 5.20
N ALA A 43 11.12 -5.58 5.31
CA ALA A 43 11.79 -6.13 6.49
C ALA A 43 13.28 -5.74 6.59
N VAL A 44 13.91 -5.35 5.48
CA VAL A 44 15.31 -4.92 5.42
C VAL A 44 15.45 -3.50 5.95
N LYS A 45 14.58 -2.59 5.49
CA LYS A 45 14.58 -1.18 5.91
C LYS A 45 13.78 -0.92 7.18
N GLY A 46 12.84 -1.82 7.53
CA GLY A 46 11.93 -1.61 8.66
C GLY A 46 10.90 -0.50 8.38
N THR A 47 10.53 -0.30 7.11
CA THR A 47 9.61 0.75 6.66
C THR A 47 8.49 0.15 5.81
N PRO A 48 7.40 0.88 5.55
CA PRO A 48 6.49 0.49 4.48
C PRO A 48 7.18 0.42 3.12
N ALA A 49 6.67 -0.46 2.26
CA ALA A 49 7.14 -0.62 0.88
C ALA A 49 6.22 0.15 -0.06
N GLY A 50 6.57 1.42 -0.32
CA GLY A 50 5.86 2.25 -1.29
C GLY A 50 6.27 1.97 -2.75
N SER A 51 5.46 2.46 -3.68
CA SER A 51 5.67 2.32 -5.13
C SER A 51 5.75 0.87 -5.63
N VAL A 52 5.12 -0.08 -4.94
CA VAL A 52 5.01 -1.47 -5.39
C VAL A 52 3.79 -1.61 -6.30
N ALA A 53 4.03 -1.93 -7.58
CA ALA A 53 2.94 -2.20 -8.52
C ALA A 53 2.28 -3.55 -8.23
N LEU A 54 0.96 -3.63 -8.42
CA LEU A 54 0.19 -4.85 -8.26
C LEU A 54 -0.94 -4.97 -9.27
N LYS A 55 -1.38 -6.20 -9.52
CA LYS A 55 -2.51 -6.52 -10.40
C LYS A 55 -3.46 -7.48 -9.71
N VAL A 56 -4.76 -7.27 -9.89
CA VAL A 56 -5.81 -8.15 -9.37
C VAL A 56 -6.44 -8.90 -10.52
N PHE A 57 -6.53 -10.21 -10.38
CA PHE A 57 -7.13 -11.12 -11.35
C PHE A 57 -8.28 -11.89 -10.71
N GLN A 58 -9.31 -12.18 -11.51
CA GLN A 58 -10.39 -13.11 -11.16
C GLN A 58 -10.26 -14.38 -12.01
N LYS A 59 -10.50 -15.53 -11.40
CA LYS A 59 -10.51 -16.83 -12.09
C LYS A 59 -11.89 -17.08 -12.70
N ALA A 60 -11.93 -17.31 -14.01
CA ALA A 60 -13.13 -17.71 -14.73
C ALA A 60 -13.43 -19.22 -14.55
N ALA A 61 -14.63 -19.64 -14.95
CA ALA A 61 -15.08 -21.02 -14.83
C ALA A 61 -14.24 -22.04 -15.63
N ASP A 62 -13.62 -21.60 -16.73
CA ASP A 62 -12.69 -22.38 -17.54
C ASP A 62 -11.26 -22.44 -16.95
N GLY A 63 -11.04 -21.78 -15.82
CA GLY A 63 -9.76 -21.68 -15.12
C GLY A 63 -8.85 -20.56 -15.62
N ALA A 64 -9.25 -19.79 -16.62
CA ALA A 64 -8.48 -18.65 -17.10
C ALA A 64 -8.48 -17.49 -16.10
N TRP A 65 -7.39 -16.72 -16.07
CA TRP A 65 -7.27 -15.52 -15.24
C TRP A 65 -7.55 -14.27 -16.06
N THR A 66 -8.50 -13.44 -15.60
CA THR A 66 -8.79 -12.14 -16.20
C THR A 66 -8.36 -11.04 -15.25
N GLN A 67 -7.53 -10.11 -15.72
CA GLN A 67 -7.17 -8.93 -14.92
C GLN A 67 -8.38 -8.01 -14.80
N ILE A 68 -8.76 -7.68 -13.57
CA ILE A 68 -9.91 -6.81 -13.28
C ILE A 68 -9.50 -5.46 -12.69
N ALA A 69 -8.30 -5.38 -12.11
CA ALA A 69 -7.76 -4.14 -11.56
C ALA A 69 -6.23 -4.14 -11.49
N ASN A 70 -5.67 -2.97 -11.20
CA ASN A 70 -4.26 -2.75 -10.93
C ASN A 70 -4.12 -1.58 -9.95
N GLY A 71 -2.97 -1.49 -9.30
CA GLY A 71 -2.67 -0.43 -8.35
C GLY A 71 -1.19 -0.29 -8.08
N VAL A 72 -0.85 0.72 -7.29
CA VAL A 72 0.51 0.96 -6.78
C VAL A 72 0.37 1.33 -5.30
N THR A 73 1.27 0.83 -4.44
CA THR A 73 1.27 1.23 -3.04
C THR A 73 1.76 2.68 -2.86
N ASP A 74 1.14 3.40 -1.94
CA ASP A 74 1.58 4.74 -1.53
C ASP A 74 2.79 4.67 -0.56
N ASP A 75 3.25 5.83 -0.08
CA ASP A 75 4.39 5.93 0.84
C ASP A 75 4.16 5.24 2.19
N THR A 76 2.90 4.92 2.53
CA THR A 76 2.55 4.15 3.72
C THR A 76 2.50 2.64 3.44
N GLY A 77 2.83 2.23 2.21
CA GLY A 77 2.82 0.84 1.76
C GLY A 77 1.40 0.29 1.56
N GLU A 78 0.40 1.16 1.42
CA GLU A 78 -1.00 0.76 1.25
C GLU A 78 -1.48 1.00 -0.17
N SER A 79 -2.44 0.19 -0.62
CA SER A 79 -3.23 0.50 -1.81
C SER A 79 -4.69 0.23 -1.50
N HIS A 80 -5.51 1.26 -1.70
CA HIS A 80 -6.94 1.30 -1.43
C HIS A 80 -7.72 1.43 -2.73
N ASN A 81 -9.03 1.23 -2.68
CA ASN A 81 -9.93 1.40 -3.84
C ASN A 81 -9.49 0.59 -5.09
N LEU A 82 -8.86 -0.57 -4.90
CA LEU A 82 -8.36 -1.42 -5.99
C LEU A 82 -9.52 -1.94 -6.86
N ILE A 83 -10.63 -2.28 -6.22
CA ILE A 83 -11.84 -2.83 -6.84
C ILE A 83 -13.05 -2.32 -6.07
N THR A 84 -14.19 -2.17 -6.75
CA THR A 84 -15.46 -1.83 -6.09
C THR A 84 -16.17 -3.09 -5.59
N GLU A 85 -17.10 -2.92 -4.65
CA GLU A 85 -17.99 -4.00 -4.17
C GLU A 85 -18.69 -4.74 -5.32
N GLN A 86 -19.12 -4.01 -6.35
CA GLN A 86 -19.83 -4.59 -7.50
C GLN A 86 -18.93 -5.44 -8.39
N GLN A 87 -17.62 -5.14 -8.42
CA GLN A 87 -16.63 -5.91 -9.18
C GLN A 87 -16.09 -7.11 -8.39
N PHE A 88 -16.26 -7.10 -7.06
CA PHE A 88 -15.72 -8.11 -6.15
C PHE A 88 -16.78 -9.13 -5.73
N SER A 89 -17.26 -9.91 -6.70
CA SER A 89 -18.19 -11.00 -6.44
C SER A 89 -17.51 -12.19 -5.75
N ALA A 90 -18.29 -13.13 -5.21
CA ALA A 90 -17.74 -14.40 -4.76
C ALA A 90 -16.96 -15.12 -5.88
N GLY A 91 -15.82 -15.73 -5.54
CA GLY A 91 -14.97 -16.42 -6.50
C GLY A 91 -13.50 -16.44 -6.09
N VAL A 92 -12.65 -16.99 -6.96
CA VAL A 92 -11.21 -17.11 -6.71
C VAL A 92 -10.48 -15.92 -7.34
N TYR A 93 -9.66 -15.26 -6.55
CA TYR A 93 -8.87 -14.11 -6.95
C TYR A 93 -7.37 -14.39 -6.80
N ARG A 94 -6.59 -13.65 -7.58
CA ARG A 94 -5.14 -13.58 -7.44
C ARG A 94 -4.71 -12.11 -7.40
N VAL A 95 -3.87 -11.76 -6.43
CA VAL A 95 -3.15 -10.50 -6.42
C VAL A 95 -1.67 -10.80 -6.69
N GLU A 96 -1.15 -10.28 -7.79
CA GLU A 96 0.24 -10.38 -8.21
C GLU A 96 0.95 -9.07 -7.85
N PHE A 97 1.99 -9.14 -7.03
CA PHE A 97 2.79 -8.01 -6.58
C PHE A 97 4.15 -8.03 -7.29
N ASP A 98 4.54 -6.92 -7.92
CA ASP A 98 5.83 -6.77 -8.63
C ASP A 98 6.98 -6.49 -7.64
N THR A 99 7.28 -7.50 -6.82
CA THR A 99 8.35 -7.45 -5.81
C THR A 99 9.74 -7.44 -6.46
N LYS A 100 9.88 -7.97 -7.67
CA LYS A 100 11.15 -7.96 -8.41
C LYS A 100 11.55 -6.55 -8.81
N SER A 101 10.64 -5.78 -9.41
CA SER A 101 10.92 -4.38 -9.76
C SER A 101 11.18 -3.54 -8.51
N TYR A 102 10.41 -3.75 -7.44
CA TYR A 102 10.64 -3.10 -6.15
C TYR A 102 12.09 -3.28 -5.66
N TRP A 103 12.54 -4.53 -5.52
CA TRP A 103 13.89 -4.80 -5.01
C TRP A 103 15.00 -4.34 -5.93
N LYS A 104 14.80 -4.38 -7.26
CA LYS A 104 15.75 -3.82 -8.22
C LYS A 104 15.92 -2.31 -8.02
N ASN A 105 14.83 -1.59 -7.79
CA ASN A 105 14.87 -0.14 -7.54
C ASN A 105 15.53 0.17 -6.19
N GLU A 106 15.39 -0.73 -5.20
CA GLU A 106 16.10 -0.67 -3.92
C GLU A 106 17.57 -1.13 -4.00
N GLY A 107 18.09 -1.43 -5.20
CA GLY A 107 19.48 -1.84 -5.41
C GLY A 107 19.81 -3.26 -4.93
N SER A 108 18.80 -4.11 -4.69
CA SER A 108 18.96 -5.50 -4.29
C SER A 108 18.79 -6.46 -5.45
N THR A 109 19.35 -7.66 -5.33
CA THR A 109 19.06 -8.78 -6.24
C THR A 109 17.96 -9.65 -5.62
N PRO A 110 16.71 -9.56 -6.09
CA PRO A 110 15.62 -10.39 -5.57
C PRO A 110 15.70 -11.82 -6.12
N PHE A 111 15.19 -12.77 -5.33
CA PHE A 111 15.02 -14.16 -5.74
C PHE A 111 13.70 -14.38 -6.52
N HIS A 112 12.62 -13.81 -6.03
CA HIS A 112 11.27 -14.02 -6.57
C HIS A 112 11.04 -13.15 -7.82
N GLU A 113 10.34 -13.69 -8.81
CA GLU A 113 9.89 -12.93 -9.99
C GLU A 113 8.71 -12.01 -9.67
N ALA A 114 7.83 -12.46 -8.77
CA ALA A 114 6.70 -11.74 -8.20
C ALA A 114 6.30 -12.43 -6.89
N ALA A 115 5.44 -11.79 -6.09
CA ALA A 115 4.71 -12.48 -5.03
C ALA A 115 3.24 -12.61 -5.44
N ASP A 116 2.70 -13.83 -5.44
CA ASP A 116 1.30 -14.10 -5.74
C ASP A 116 0.55 -14.48 -4.45
N VAL A 117 -0.63 -13.90 -4.27
CA VAL A 117 -1.60 -14.30 -3.23
C VAL A 117 -2.89 -14.73 -3.92
N VAL A 118 -3.21 -16.02 -3.82
CA VAL A 118 -4.40 -16.62 -4.42
C VAL A 118 -5.37 -17.05 -3.32
N PHE A 119 -6.62 -16.62 -3.39
CA PHE A 119 -7.61 -16.87 -2.35
C PHE A 119 -9.04 -16.91 -2.91
N GLU A 120 -9.95 -17.55 -2.17
CA GLU A 120 -11.37 -17.52 -2.45
C GLU A 120 -12.05 -16.42 -1.62
N ALA A 121 -12.74 -15.51 -2.28
CA ALA A 121 -13.47 -14.42 -1.65
C ALA A 121 -14.96 -14.79 -1.51
N HIS A 122 -15.55 -14.36 -0.40
CA HIS A 122 -16.98 -14.42 -0.10
C HIS A 122 -17.63 -15.81 -0.07
N ALA A 123 -16.85 -16.89 0.12
CA ALA A 123 -17.40 -18.25 0.26
C ALA A 123 -18.41 -18.37 1.42
N GLU A 124 -18.27 -17.55 2.46
CA GLU A 124 -19.12 -17.55 3.65
C GLU A 124 -19.88 -16.21 3.84
N GLY A 125 -19.98 -15.38 2.80
CA GLY A 125 -20.71 -14.11 2.83
C GLY A 125 -19.86 -12.87 2.51
N HIS A 126 -20.49 -11.70 2.57
CA HIS A 126 -19.85 -10.42 2.26
C HIS A 126 -18.83 -10.01 3.35
N ARG A 127 -17.58 -9.78 2.94
CA ARG A 127 -16.41 -9.59 3.80
C ARG A 127 -15.41 -8.64 3.16
N HIS A 128 -14.70 -7.85 3.95
CA HIS A 128 -13.56 -7.07 3.47
C HIS A 128 -12.25 -7.80 3.75
N TYR A 129 -11.28 -7.62 2.86
CA TYR A 129 -10.00 -8.31 2.88
C TYR A 129 -8.85 -7.32 2.90
N THR A 130 -7.94 -7.46 3.85
CA THR A 130 -6.64 -6.80 3.83
C THR A 130 -5.54 -7.83 3.64
N LEU A 131 -4.82 -7.77 2.52
CA LEU A 131 -3.64 -8.59 2.28
C LEU A 131 -2.40 -7.88 2.82
N ALA A 132 -1.76 -8.45 3.82
CA ALA A 132 -0.54 -7.93 4.42
C ALA A 132 0.68 -8.74 3.96
N LEU A 133 1.68 -8.07 3.41
CA LEU A 133 2.94 -8.67 2.96
C LEU A 133 4.13 -8.07 3.74
N LEU A 134 5.10 -8.93 4.08
CA LEU A 134 6.40 -8.52 4.62
C LEU A 134 7.50 -9.06 3.70
N LEU A 135 8.25 -8.15 3.08
CA LEU A 135 9.19 -8.47 2.02
C LEU A 135 10.63 -8.50 2.52
N SER A 136 11.39 -9.46 2.02
CA SER A 136 12.85 -9.50 1.96
C SER A 136 13.29 -9.91 0.54
N PRO A 137 14.52 -9.62 0.09
CA PRO A 137 14.93 -9.96 -1.27
C PRO A 137 14.80 -11.46 -1.61
N TYR A 138 14.99 -12.35 -0.61
CA TYR A 138 14.96 -13.81 -0.77
C TYR A 138 13.80 -14.49 -0.03
N SER A 139 12.86 -13.74 0.55
CA SER A 139 11.71 -14.28 1.28
C SER A 139 10.58 -13.28 1.29
N TYR A 140 9.34 -13.75 1.29
CA TYR A 140 8.21 -12.92 1.70
C TYR A 140 7.27 -13.75 2.56
N SER A 141 6.56 -13.09 3.46
CA SER A 141 5.40 -13.67 4.12
C SER A 141 4.15 -12.90 3.71
N THR A 142 3.02 -13.61 3.69
CA THR A 142 1.71 -13.05 3.39
C THR A 142 0.69 -13.51 4.42
N THR A 143 -0.17 -12.61 4.84
CA THR A 143 -1.26 -12.84 5.79
C THR A 143 -2.52 -12.12 5.29
N ALA A 144 -3.70 -12.62 5.64
CA ALA A 144 -4.96 -11.93 5.37
C ALA A 144 -5.63 -11.53 6.69
N VAL A 145 -6.13 -10.30 6.75
CA VAL A 145 -7.12 -9.89 7.75
C VAL A 145 -8.47 -9.81 7.04
N VAL A 146 -9.46 -10.53 7.57
CA VAL A 146 -10.79 -10.62 6.96
C VAL A 146 -11.80 -10.09 7.96
N THR A 147 -12.67 -9.18 7.53
CA THR A 147 -13.64 -8.51 8.40
C THR A 147 -15.04 -8.67 7.83
N ASP A 148 -15.99 -9.11 8.65
CA ASP A 148 -17.40 -9.20 8.25
C ASP A 148 -18.01 -7.79 8.16
N THR A 149 -18.78 -7.51 7.11
CA THR A 149 -19.40 -6.19 6.89
C THR A 149 -20.73 -6.01 7.63
N HIS A 150 -21.21 -7.06 8.31
CA HIS A 150 -22.49 -7.10 9.00
C HIS A 150 -22.38 -7.16 10.54
N GLN A 151 -21.19 -6.90 11.09
CA GLN A 151 -20.95 -6.77 12.53
C GLN A 151 -20.59 -5.35 12.94
#